data_AF-A0A9P0H7W1-F1
#
_entry.id   AF-A0A9P0H7W1-F1
#
_cell.length_a   1.000
_cell.length_b   1.000
_cell.length_c   1.000
_cell.angle_alpha   90.00
_cell.angle_beta   90.00
_cell.angle_gamma   90.00
#
_symmetry.space_group_name_H-M   'P 1'
#
loop_
_entity.id
_entity.type
_entity.pdbx_description
1 polymer ?
#
loop_
_entity_poly.entity_id
_entity_poly.type
_entity_poly.pdbx_seq_one_letter_code
_entity_poly.pdbx_strand_id
1 'polypeptide(L)'
;MATLLTTVCQILALVCFIQVCAGEKKWDDLSVRFDLFKSRGFHRIPTSTSDRMIKDYVKVEPEADFKLPVDFYCYPNDPRACFMFDKKGNVVGVQTSFIKADVANVDPADYDYNAVLHTYKETNFFGIPAYSFRAYMTNPEKLTENGRDANGEIGDGLWVYIKGELIEIPRKMPEGDRFGDFYKQGCLRSMGRHFFYKVDKNLKDCRENFALFPLYEDGYLVGYGLATPGTATAGKRRDWYEYPPKLALSIITPNRPQCLDDLASKYGQTSMHVYFVKRPWDISCNCFDKLINILTDWIPF
;
A
#
# COMPACT_ATOMS: atom_id res chain seq x y z
N MET A 1 41.85 -33.63 9.04
CA MET A 1 41.61 -32.29 8.48
C MET A 1 40.85 -32.32 7.17
N ALA A 2 41.18 -33.21 6.22
CA ALA A 2 40.47 -33.30 4.93
C ALA A 2 38.96 -33.62 5.07
N THR A 3 38.58 -34.48 6.01
CA THR A 3 37.17 -34.88 6.26
C THR A 3 36.30 -33.76 6.81
N LEU A 4 36.85 -32.82 7.60
CA LEU A 4 36.09 -31.70 8.16
C LEU A 4 35.78 -30.63 7.10
N LEU A 5 36.71 -30.43 6.16
CA LEU A 5 36.57 -29.48 5.06
C LEU A 5 35.47 -29.91 4.08
N THR A 6 35.37 -31.22 3.78
CA THR A 6 34.33 -31.78 2.93
C THR A 6 32.93 -31.66 3.54
N THR A 7 32.77 -31.85 4.84
CA THR A 7 31.48 -31.72 5.51
C THR A 7 31.00 -30.27 5.57
N VAL A 8 31.91 -29.32 5.79
CA VAL A 8 31.60 -27.88 5.77
C VAL A 8 31.22 -27.41 4.35
N CYS A 9 31.91 -27.90 3.32
CA CYS A 9 31.53 -27.62 1.93
C CYS A 9 30.17 -28.23 1.54
N GLN A 10 29.84 -29.43 2.04
CA GLN A 10 28.54 -30.06 1.82
C GLN A 10 27.41 -29.34 2.56
N ILE A 11 27.64 -28.83 3.78
CA ILE A 11 26.66 -28.01 4.51
C ILE A 11 26.46 -26.65 3.82
N LEU A 12 27.53 -25.99 3.35
CA LEU A 12 27.43 -24.75 2.58
C LEU A 12 26.73 -24.96 1.22
N ALA A 13 26.99 -26.08 0.55
CA ALA A 13 26.27 -26.46 -0.67
C ALA A 13 24.79 -26.75 -0.38
N LEU A 14 24.44 -27.37 0.76
CA LEU A 14 23.06 -27.59 1.18
C LEU A 14 22.33 -26.26 1.50
N VAL A 15 23.04 -25.30 2.11
CA VAL A 15 22.52 -23.94 2.38
C VAL A 15 22.35 -23.12 1.10
N CYS A 16 23.19 -23.35 0.08
CA CYS A 16 23.01 -22.77 -1.26
C CYS A 16 21.90 -23.46 -2.09
N PHE A 17 21.53 -24.71 -1.77
CA PHE A 17 20.48 -25.46 -2.45
C PHE A 17 19.09 -25.37 -1.80
N ILE A 18 18.93 -24.59 -0.72
CA ILE A 18 17.63 -23.99 -0.43
C ILE A 18 17.44 -22.86 -1.46
N GLN A 19 17.24 -23.23 -2.72
CA GLN A 19 16.32 -22.48 -3.55
C GLN A 19 15.02 -22.48 -2.75
N VAL A 20 14.80 -21.41 -1.99
CA VAL A 20 13.47 -21.04 -1.54
C VAL A 20 12.67 -21.05 -2.83
N CYS A 21 11.91 -22.11 -3.04
CA CYS A 21 10.92 -22.15 -4.10
C CYS A 21 10.04 -20.95 -3.81
N ALA A 22 10.29 -19.84 -4.51
CA ALA A 22 9.51 -18.63 -4.43
C ALA A 22 8.17 -18.96 -5.08
N GLY A 23 7.33 -19.69 -4.34
CA GLY A 23 5.92 -19.78 -4.64
C GLY A 23 5.33 -18.38 -4.59
N GLU A 24 4.26 -18.18 -5.35
CA GLU A 24 3.50 -16.95 -5.31
C GLU A 24 3.14 -16.58 -3.87
N LYS A 25 3.41 -15.33 -3.49
CA LYS A 25 3.07 -14.83 -2.15
C LYS A 25 1.56 -14.72 -2.07
N LYS A 26 0.97 -15.64 -1.31
CA LYS A 26 -0.46 -15.68 -1.03
C LYS A 26 -0.92 -14.39 -0.36
N TRP A 27 -2.03 -13.82 -0.81
CA TRP A 27 -2.72 -12.74 -0.12
C TRP A 27 -3.68 -13.30 0.92
N ASP A 28 -3.25 -13.36 2.17
CA ASP A 28 -3.94 -14.08 3.26
C ASP A 28 -4.40 -13.19 4.42
N ASP A 29 -4.02 -11.91 4.44
CA ASP A 29 -4.50 -10.94 5.43
C ASP A 29 -4.49 -9.52 4.84
N LEU A 30 -5.16 -8.59 5.53
CA LEU A 30 -5.15 -7.18 5.13
C LEU A 30 -4.71 -6.33 6.32
N SER A 31 -3.71 -5.48 6.12
CA SER A 31 -3.29 -4.50 7.11
C SER A 31 -2.96 -3.16 6.50
N VAL A 32 -3.09 -2.11 7.30
CA VAL A 32 -2.83 -0.72 6.88
C VAL A 32 -1.81 -0.09 7.81
N ARG A 33 -1.05 0.87 7.28
CA ARG A 33 0.01 1.63 7.93
C ARG A 33 1.28 0.81 8.17
N PHE A 34 2.40 1.38 7.77
CA PHE A 34 3.73 0.97 8.21
C PHE A 34 4.12 1.66 9.52
N ASP A 35 4.87 0.96 10.36
CA ASP A 35 5.64 1.56 11.45
C ASP A 35 6.88 0.70 11.70
N LEU A 36 7.95 1.30 12.25
CA LEU A 36 9.14 0.54 12.64
C LEU A 36 8.85 -0.41 13.80
N PHE A 37 7.84 -0.08 14.62
CA PHE A 37 7.37 -0.91 15.72
C PHE A 37 6.02 -1.50 15.37
N LYS A 38 5.94 -2.84 15.34
CA LYS A 38 4.72 -3.54 14.94
C LYS A 38 3.53 -3.23 15.86
N SER A 39 3.76 -2.95 17.14
CA SER A 39 2.74 -2.47 18.10
C SER A 39 2.13 -1.11 17.75
N ARG A 40 2.75 -0.31 16.87
CA ARG A 40 2.30 1.03 16.47
C ARG A 40 1.78 1.12 15.04
N GLY A 41 2.00 0.09 14.22
CA GLY A 41 1.60 0.01 12.82
C GLY A 41 0.90 -1.30 12.46
N PHE A 42 0.84 -1.59 11.16
CA PHE A 42 0.28 -2.81 10.58
C PHE A 42 -1.10 -3.15 11.14
N HIS A 43 -1.96 -2.14 11.18
CA HIS A 43 -3.32 -2.23 11.67
C HIS A 43 -4.10 -3.26 10.88
N ARG A 44 -4.40 -4.41 11.51
CA ARG A 44 -5.19 -5.46 10.88
C ARG A 44 -6.59 -4.96 10.54
N ILE A 45 -7.06 -5.34 9.36
CA ILE A 45 -8.35 -4.97 8.80
C ILE A 45 -9.23 -6.22 8.68
N PRO A 46 -10.55 -6.13 8.93
CA PRO A 46 -11.46 -7.24 8.65
C PRO A 46 -11.42 -7.61 7.17
N THR A 47 -11.15 -8.87 6.87
CA THR A 47 -11.19 -9.41 5.50
C THR A 47 -12.59 -9.91 5.11
N SER A 48 -13.50 -9.97 6.08
CA SER A 48 -14.91 -10.26 5.86
C SER A 48 -15.81 -9.47 6.83
N THR A 49 -17.05 -9.20 6.44
CA THR A 49 -18.09 -8.67 7.33
C THR A 49 -18.52 -9.65 8.43
N SER A 50 -18.06 -10.91 8.36
CA SER A 50 -18.18 -11.87 9.46
C SER A 50 -17.05 -11.79 10.48
N ASP A 51 -15.96 -11.06 10.19
CA ASP A 51 -14.85 -10.87 11.13
C ASP A 51 -15.33 -10.02 12.33
N ARG A 52 -15.04 -10.48 13.53
CA ARG A 52 -15.38 -9.79 14.80
C ARG A 52 -14.92 -8.32 14.86
N MET A 53 -13.87 -7.95 14.13
CA MET A 53 -13.35 -6.57 14.08
C MET A 53 -14.31 -5.63 13.33
N ILE A 54 -15.21 -6.14 12.49
CA ILE A 54 -16.15 -5.31 11.73
C ILE A 54 -17.04 -4.45 12.64
N LYS A 55 -17.28 -4.89 13.89
CA LYS A 55 -18.07 -4.15 14.89
C LYS A 55 -17.48 -2.78 15.25
N ASP A 56 -16.18 -2.61 15.02
CA ASP A 56 -15.49 -1.35 15.30
C ASP A 56 -15.67 -0.34 14.15
N TYR A 57 -16.29 -0.77 13.05
CA TYR A 57 -16.59 -0.01 11.85
C TYR A 57 -18.08 0.26 11.72
N VAL A 58 -18.42 1.29 10.95
CA VAL A 58 -19.80 1.62 10.59
C VAL A 58 -19.94 1.63 9.07
N LYS A 59 -21.07 1.11 8.59
CA LYS A 59 -21.43 1.20 7.17
C LYS A 59 -21.68 2.67 6.81
N VAL A 60 -21.16 3.10 5.67
CA VAL A 60 -21.37 4.45 5.11
C VAL A 60 -21.87 4.36 3.68
N GLU A 61 -22.64 5.35 3.28
CA GLU A 61 -23.11 5.47 1.90
C GLU A 61 -22.07 6.20 1.06
N PRO A 62 -21.70 5.66 -0.12
CA PRO A 62 -20.80 6.33 -1.05
C PRO A 62 -21.49 7.51 -1.75
N GLU A 63 -20.76 8.19 -2.62
CA GLU A 63 -21.29 9.25 -3.47
C GLU A 63 -22.43 8.71 -4.38
N ALA A 64 -23.41 9.56 -4.71
CA ALA A 64 -24.60 9.13 -5.44
C ALA A 64 -24.32 8.54 -6.84
N ASP A 65 -23.21 8.94 -7.46
CA ASP A 65 -22.74 8.46 -8.75
C ASP A 65 -21.92 7.16 -8.65
N PHE A 66 -21.59 6.68 -7.45
CA PHE A 66 -20.91 5.41 -7.26
C PHE A 66 -21.85 4.23 -7.56
N LYS A 67 -21.42 3.31 -8.46
CA LYS A 67 -22.28 2.24 -9.00
C LYS A 67 -21.85 0.81 -8.70
N LEU A 68 -20.71 0.58 -8.02
CA LEU A 68 -20.28 -0.79 -7.75
C LEU A 68 -21.14 -1.43 -6.65
N PRO A 69 -21.44 -2.73 -6.73
CA PRO A 69 -22.29 -3.44 -5.76
C PRO A 69 -21.49 -3.79 -4.49
N VAL A 70 -20.99 -2.77 -3.79
CA VAL A 70 -20.21 -2.91 -2.55
C VAL A 70 -20.79 -2.08 -1.42
N ASP A 71 -20.48 -2.50 -0.21
CA ASP A 71 -20.76 -1.75 1.01
C ASP A 71 -19.45 -1.16 1.56
N PHE A 72 -19.46 0.13 1.91
CA PHE A 72 -18.31 0.80 2.53
C PHE A 72 -18.40 0.74 4.05
N TYR A 73 -17.29 0.42 4.69
CA TYR A 73 -17.14 0.42 6.14
C TYR A 73 -15.93 1.26 6.55
N CYS A 74 -16.15 2.24 7.43
CA CYS A 74 -15.11 3.13 7.96
C CYS A 74 -15.10 3.10 9.48
N TYR A 75 -14.02 3.58 10.11
CA TYR A 75 -14.08 3.87 11.54
C TYR A 75 -15.10 5.01 11.80
N PRO A 76 -15.83 4.98 12.94
CA PRO A 76 -16.84 6.01 13.24
C PRO A 76 -16.26 7.43 13.21
N ASN A 77 -16.84 8.28 12.37
CA ASN A 77 -16.43 9.68 12.16
C ASN A 77 -14.97 9.83 11.68
N ASP A 78 -14.44 8.84 10.96
CA ASP A 78 -13.08 8.87 10.41
C ASP A 78 -13.05 8.32 8.98
N PRO A 79 -13.03 9.19 7.95
CA PRO A 79 -13.09 8.77 6.56
C PRO A 79 -11.73 8.33 5.99
N ARG A 80 -10.62 8.48 6.74
CA ARG A 80 -9.25 8.35 6.24
C ARG A 80 -8.94 6.99 5.61
N ALA A 81 -9.48 5.93 6.17
CA ALA A 81 -9.38 4.57 5.67
C ALA A 81 -10.76 3.90 5.75
N CYS A 82 -11.29 3.53 4.59
CA CYS A 82 -12.53 2.80 4.47
C CYS A 82 -12.33 1.55 3.63
N PHE A 83 -13.12 0.52 3.90
CA PHE A 83 -12.97 -0.80 3.31
C PHE A 83 -14.25 -1.16 2.57
N MET A 84 -14.08 -1.64 1.34
CA MET A 84 -15.18 -2.03 0.46
C MET A 84 -15.39 -3.53 0.57
N PHE A 85 -16.62 -3.94 0.84
CA PHE A 85 -17.03 -5.34 0.91
C PHE A 85 -18.04 -5.65 -0.17
N ASP A 86 -17.89 -6.79 -0.84
CA ASP A 86 -18.91 -7.29 -1.76
C ASP A 86 -20.17 -7.74 -1.01
N LYS A 87 -21.21 -8.14 -1.75
CA LYS A 87 -22.47 -8.60 -1.16
C LYS A 87 -22.41 -9.95 -0.44
N LYS A 88 -21.34 -10.72 -0.64
CA LYS A 88 -21.03 -11.91 0.17
C LYS A 88 -20.27 -11.55 1.45
N GLY A 89 -19.90 -10.29 1.61
CA GLY A 89 -19.16 -9.80 2.76
C GLY A 89 -17.66 -10.07 2.68
N ASN A 90 -17.08 -10.27 1.50
CA ASN A 90 -15.63 -10.35 1.32
C ASN A 90 -15.06 -8.95 1.08
N VAL A 91 -13.89 -8.65 1.64
CA VAL A 91 -13.19 -7.41 1.28
C VAL A 91 -12.79 -7.46 -0.19
N VAL A 92 -13.06 -6.37 -0.91
CA VAL A 92 -12.76 -6.23 -2.36
C VAL A 92 -12.03 -4.93 -2.69
N GLY A 93 -11.79 -4.07 -1.70
CA GLY A 93 -10.88 -2.95 -1.89
C GLY A 93 -10.79 -2.02 -0.69
N VAL A 94 -9.96 -1.00 -0.86
CA VAL A 94 -9.62 -0.02 0.16
C VAL A 94 -9.74 1.39 -0.43
N GLN A 95 -10.35 2.28 0.34
CA GLN A 95 -10.35 3.72 0.08
C GLN A 95 -9.39 4.42 1.06
N THR A 96 -8.47 5.19 0.52
CA THR A 96 -7.54 6.06 1.25
C THR A 96 -7.97 7.51 1.02
N SER A 97 -8.14 8.30 2.08
CA SER A 97 -8.80 9.62 2.00
C SER A 97 -8.07 10.72 2.76
N PHE A 98 -7.37 11.61 2.06
CA PHE A 98 -6.73 12.78 2.65
C PHE A 98 -7.77 13.90 2.90
N ILE A 99 -7.99 14.26 4.17
CA ILE A 99 -8.97 15.29 4.54
C ILE A 99 -8.54 16.62 3.94
N LYS A 100 -9.47 17.35 3.30
CA LYS A 100 -9.11 18.60 2.60
C LYS A 100 -8.51 19.64 3.54
N ALA A 101 -9.03 19.75 4.76
CA ALA A 101 -8.51 20.68 5.77
C ALA A 101 -7.07 20.37 6.17
N ASP A 102 -6.66 19.09 6.16
CA ASP A 102 -5.32 18.65 6.52
C ASP A 102 -4.26 19.05 5.47
N VAL A 103 -4.69 19.23 4.22
CA VAL A 103 -3.80 19.53 3.08
C VAL A 103 -4.03 20.94 2.51
N ALA A 104 -4.85 21.75 3.18
CA ALA A 104 -5.24 23.09 2.73
C ALA A 104 -4.08 24.09 2.71
N ASN A 105 -2.98 23.80 3.40
CA ASN A 105 -1.77 24.63 3.42
C ASN A 105 -0.84 24.38 2.22
N VAL A 106 -1.12 23.37 1.38
CA VAL A 106 -0.35 23.07 0.18
C VAL A 106 -0.72 24.07 -0.92
N ASP A 107 0.29 24.77 -1.46
CA ASP A 107 0.06 25.77 -2.51
C ASP A 107 -0.23 25.06 -3.84
N PRO A 108 -1.37 25.36 -4.52
CA PRO A 108 -1.70 24.79 -5.83
C PRO A 108 -0.65 25.05 -6.93
N ALA A 109 0.21 26.05 -6.77
CA ALA A 109 1.34 26.28 -7.66
C ALA A 109 2.43 25.20 -7.53
N ASP A 110 2.57 24.60 -6.35
CA ASP A 110 3.56 23.55 -6.08
C ASP A 110 2.95 22.15 -6.21
N TYR A 111 1.71 21.97 -5.77
CA TYR A 111 0.95 20.72 -5.91
C TYR A 111 -0.56 20.99 -5.97
N ASP A 112 -1.20 20.62 -7.06
CA ASP A 112 -2.58 20.94 -7.36
C ASP A 112 -3.49 19.71 -7.17
N TYR A 113 -4.09 19.60 -5.98
CA TYR A 113 -5.06 18.56 -5.67
C TYR A 113 -6.26 18.54 -6.63
N ASN A 114 -6.65 19.68 -7.19
CA ASN A 114 -7.76 19.74 -8.13
C ASN A 114 -7.35 19.21 -9.50
N ALA A 115 -6.13 19.50 -9.93
CA ALA A 115 -5.59 18.97 -11.19
C ALA A 115 -5.52 17.44 -11.18
N VAL A 116 -5.32 16.81 -10.02
CA VAL A 116 -5.26 15.33 -9.88
C VAL A 116 -6.62 14.67 -9.56
N LEU A 117 -7.75 15.39 -9.57
CA LEU A 117 -9.11 14.84 -9.38
C LEU A 117 -9.60 13.91 -10.51
N HIS A 118 -8.85 13.80 -11.59
CA HIS A 118 -9.09 12.75 -12.57
C HIS A 118 -8.63 11.37 -12.07
N THR A 119 -7.82 11.33 -11.00
CA THR A 119 -7.34 10.11 -10.32
C THR A 119 -7.89 10.02 -8.89
N TYR A 120 -7.79 11.10 -8.12
CA TYR A 120 -8.55 11.22 -6.87
C TYR A 120 -10.05 11.39 -7.14
N LYS A 121 -10.86 11.22 -6.11
CA LYS A 121 -12.28 11.56 -6.09
C LYS A 121 -12.58 12.38 -4.85
N GLU A 122 -13.51 13.31 -4.96
CA GLU A 122 -14.01 14.01 -3.79
C GLU A 122 -15.03 13.13 -3.07
N THR A 123 -14.88 13.01 -1.76
CA THR A 123 -15.77 12.21 -0.92
C THR A 123 -16.18 13.03 0.30
N ASN A 124 -17.35 12.75 0.88
CA ASN A 124 -17.87 13.49 2.03
C ASN A 124 -18.45 12.58 3.12
N PHE A 125 -17.75 11.50 3.44
CA PHE A 125 -18.20 10.57 4.48
C PHE A 125 -18.23 11.28 5.83
N PHE A 126 -19.32 11.10 6.58
CA PHE A 126 -19.58 11.78 7.85
C PHE A 126 -19.62 13.33 7.76
N GLY A 127 -19.85 13.89 6.56
CA GLY A 127 -19.77 15.34 6.35
C GLY A 127 -18.35 15.89 6.40
N ILE A 128 -17.33 15.03 6.24
CA ILE A 128 -15.92 15.41 6.23
C ILE A 128 -15.40 15.35 4.80
N PRO A 129 -15.10 16.50 4.16
CA PRO A 129 -14.62 16.53 2.78
C PRO A 129 -13.18 16.01 2.70
N ALA A 130 -12.92 15.11 1.75
CA ALA A 130 -11.61 14.51 1.51
C ALA A 130 -11.32 14.29 0.01
N TYR A 131 -10.03 14.25 -0.32
CA TYR A 131 -9.50 13.72 -1.57
C TYR A 131 -9.20 12.24 -1.38
N SER A 132 -9.91 11.39 -2.13
CA SER A 132 -9.89 9.94 -1.90
C SER A 132 -9.45 9.16 -3.11
N PHE A 133 -8.76 8.07 -2.87
CA PHE A 133 -8.32 7.11 -3.87
C PHE A 133 -8.84 5.72 -3.52
N ARG A 134 -9.20 4.93 -4.52
CA ARG A 134 -9.73 3.58 -4.36
C ARG A 134 -8.86 2.57 -5.09
N ALA A 135 -8.38 1.58 -4.36
CA ALA A 135 -7.69 0.41 -4.88
C ALA A 135 -8.57 -0.83 -4.67
N TYR A 136 -8.70 -1.65 -5.70
CA TYR A 136 -9.60 -2.80 -5.72
C TYR A 136 -8.79 -4.09 -5.75
N MET A 137 -9.09 -5.00 -4.85
CA MET A 137 -8.44 -6.32 -4.76
C MET A 137 -9.18 -7.38 -5.59
N THR A 138 -10.28 -6.98 -6.24
CA THR A 138 -11.01 -7.73 -7.25
C THR A 138 -11.29 -6.78 -8.40
N ASN A 139 -11.32 -7.27 -9.64
CA ASN A 139 -11.57 -6.43 -10.79
C ASN A 139 -12.95 -5.74 -10.66
N PRO A 140 -13.00 -4.40 -10.56
CA PRO A 140 -14.25 -3.69 -10.27
C PRO A 140 -15.28 -3.81 -11.41
N GLU A 141 -14.84 -4.01 -12.66
CA GLU A 141 -15.73 -4.16 -13.82
C GLU A 141 -16.37 -5.56 -13.89
N LYS A 142 -15.85 -6.53 -13.15
CA LYS A 142 -16.38 -7.89 -13.05
C LYS A 142 -17.20 -8.12 -11.79
N LEU A 143 -17.27 -7.13 -10.90
CA LEU A 143 -17.96 -7.28 -9.63
C LEU A 143 -19.48 -7.22 -9.84
N THR A 144 -20.20 -8.18 -9.26
CA THR A 144 -21.65 -8.29 -9.38
C THR A 144 -22.31 -8.36 -8.00
N GLU A 145 -23.64 -8.30 -7.96
CA GLU A 145 -24.43 -8.52 -6.72
C GLU A 145 -24.22 -9.93 -6.13
N ASN A 146 -23.66 -10.87 -6.88
CA ASN A 146 -23.29 -12.19 -6.36
C ASN A 146 -21.94 -12.17 -5.61
N GLY A 147 -21.26 -11.03 -5.54
CA GLY A 147 -19.91 -10.90 -5.00
C GLY A 147 -18.86 -11.67 -5.81
N ARG A 148 -17.62 -11.68 -5.32
CA ARG A 148 -16.53 -12.42 -5.96
C ARG A 148 -16.60 -13.93 -5.66
N ASP A 149 -15.85 -14.70 -6.42
CA ASP A 149 -15.64 -16.12 -6.14
C ASP A 149 -14.51 -16.30 -5.13
N ALA A 150 -14.69 -17.22 -4.20
CA ALA A 150 -13.66 -17.54 -3.22
C ALA A 150 -12.52 -18.31 -3.89
N ASN A 151 -11.32 -17.75 -3.88
CA ASN A 151 -10.09 -18.36 -4.40
C ASN A 151 -9.11 -18.76 -3.28
N GLY A 152 -9.52 -18.62 -2.01
CA GLY A 152 -8.67 -18.89 -0.86
C GLY A 152 -7.70 -17.76 -0.50
N GLU A 153 -7.72 -16.65 -1.22
CA GLU A 153 -6.99 -15.40 -0.95
C GLU A 153 -7.97 -14.27 -0.63
N ILE A 154 -7.50 -13.12 -0.15
CA ILE A 154 -8.36 -11.95 0.13
C ILE A 154 -8.76 -11.17 -1.14
N GLY A 155 -8.14 -11.48 -2.28
CA GLY A 155 -8.41 -10.83 -3.56
C GLY A 155 -7.89 -11.66 -4.74
N ASP A 156 -8.17 -11.19 -5.96
CA ASP A 156 -7.81 -11.84 -7.23
C ASP A 156 -6.63 -11.13 -7.94
N GLY A 157 -6.30 -9.92 -7.50
CA GLY A 157 -5.31 -9.02 -8.10
C GLY A 157 -5.48 -7.61 -7.57
N LEU A 158 -4.71 -6.63 -8.06
CA LEU A 158 -4.87 -5.23 -7.66
C LEU A 158 -5.21 -4.38 -8.88
N TRP A 159 -6.35 -3.69 -8.84
CA TRP A 159 -6.78 -2.76 -9.88
C TRP A 159 -6.96 -1.36 -9.31
N VAL A 160 -6.58 -0.36 -10.10
CA VAL A 160 -6.64 1.05 -9.75
C VAL A 160 -7.14 1.86 -10.93
N TYR A 161 -7.92 2.91 -10.69
CA TYR A 161 -8.23 3.89 -11.72
C TYR A 161 -7.22 5.03 -11.67
N ILE A 162 -6.52 5.28 -12.76
CA ILE A 162 -5.64 6.44 -12.91
C ILE A 162 -6.08 7.19 -14.16
N LYS A 163 -6.39 8.49 -14.05
CA LYS A 163 -6.91 9.27 -15.19
C LYS A 163 -8.15 8.65 -15.85
N GLY A 164 -8.96 7.93 -15.08
CA GLY A 164 -10.15 7.22 -15.56
C GLY A 164 -9.88 5.87 -16.24
N GLU A 165 -8.62 5.49 -16.44
CA GLU A 165 -8.25 4.19 -17.01
C GLU A 165 -8.09 3.15 -15.89
N LEU A 166 -8.71 1.98 -16.08
CA LEU A 166 -8.53 0.84 -15.18
C LEU A 166 -7.19 0.16 -15.47
N ILE A 167 -6.30 0.16 -14.49
CA ILE A 167 -4.97 -0.44 -14.58
C ILE A 167 -4.89 -1.60 -13.60
N GLU A 168 -4.50 -2.77 -14.11
CA GLU A 168 -4.10 -3.91 -13.28
C GLU A 168 -2.63 -3.79 -12.90
N ILE A 169 -2.35 -3.86 -11.61
CA ILE A 169 -1.00 -3.94 -11.08
C ILE A 169 -0.55 -5.41 -11.12
N PRO A 170 0.57 -5.72 -11.79
CA PRO A 170 1.03 -7.10 -11.94
C PRO A 170 1.26 -7.79 -10.60
N ARG A 171 0.72 -9.00 -10.45
CA ARG A 171 0.99 -9.89 -9.31
C ARG A 171 2.47 -10.28 -9.22
N LYS A 172 3.09 -10.55 -10.37
CA LYS A 172 4.53 -10.84 -10.49
C LYS A 172 5.28 -9.55 -10.82
N MET A 173 6.35 -9.29 -10.07
CA MET A 173 7.24 -8.17 -10.33
C MET A 173 7.80 -8.28 -11.76
N PRO A 174 7.75 -7.21 -12.56
CA PRO A 174 8.36 -7.20 -13.87
C PRO A 174 9.88 -7.35 -13.77
N GLU A 175 10.50 -7.95 -14.78
CA GLU A 175 11.96 -8.15 -14.82
C GLU A 175 12.73 -6.84 -15.05
N GLY A 176 12.09 -5.84 -15.66
CA GLY A 176 12.70 -4.54 -15.97
C GLY A 176 12.61 -3.50 -14.85
N ASP A 177 13.11 -2.30 -15.15
CA ASP A 177 13.07 -1.15 -14.24
C ASP A 177 11.75 -0.39 -14.26
N ARG A 178 10.75 -0.88 -15.01
CA ARG A 178 9.39 -0.34 -15.00
C ARG A 178 8.37 -1.34 -15.56
N PHE A 179 7.10 -1.08 -15.27
CA PHE A 179 5.95 -1.64 -15.98
C PHE A 179 4.95 -0.51 -16.25
N GLY A 180 4.53 -0.35 -17.50
CA GLY A 180 3.79 0.85 -17.91
C GLY A 180 4.50 2.13 -17.46
N ASP A 181 3.77 2.93 -16.67
CA ASP A 181 4.23 4.19 -16.09
C ASP A 181 4.74 4.07 -14.64
N PHE A 182 4.88 2.85 -14.10
CA PHE A 182 5.41 2.61 -12.77
C PHE A 182 6.91 2.29 -12.83
N TYR A 183 7.73 3.15 -12.23
CA TYR A 183 9.18 3.04 -12.25
C TYR A 183 9.69 2.38 -10.98
N LYS A 184 10.61 1.42 -11.13
CA LYS A 184 11.28 0.73 -10.03
C LYS A 184 12.14 1.71 -9.24
N GLN A 185 11.98 1.66 -7.93
CA GLN A 185 12.66 2.55 -7.00
C GLN A 185 13.35 1.72 -5.90
N GLY A 186 13.46 2.29 -4.70
CA GLY A 186 14.14 1.70 -3.57
C GLY A 186 13.41 0.50 -2.99
N CYS A 187 14.10 -0.19 -2.08
CA CYS A 187 13.50 -1.23 -1.26
C CYS A 187 13.82 -0.91 0.19
N LEU A 188 12.79 -0.91 1.04
CA LEU A 188 12.94 -0.76 2.48
C LEU A 188 12.36 -1.97 3.19
N ARG A 189 13.09 -2.48 4.18
CA ARG A 189 12.63 -3.58 5.03
C ARG A 189 11.27 -3.24 5.64
N SER A 190 10.40 -4.25 5.72
CA SER A 190 9.02 -4.16 6.21
C SER A 190 8.08 -3.28 5.35
N MET A 191 8.55 -2.81 4.18
CA MET A 191 7.72 -2.17 3.15
C MET A 191 7.79 -2.95 1.81
N GLY A 192 9.00 -3.26 1.36
CA GLY A 192 9.28 -3.95 0.10
C GLY A 192 9.89 -3.05 -0.97
N ARG A 193 10.03 -3.62 -2.17
CA ARG A 193 10.51 -2.93 -3.37
C ARG A 193 9.40 -2.04 -3.92
N HIS A 194 9.64 -0.74 -3.96
CA HIS A 194 8.68 0.23 -4.43
C HIS A 194 8.75 0.39 -5.96
N PHE A 195 7.58 0.55 -6.57
CA PHE A 195 7.45 1.03 -7.95
C PHE A 195 6.55 2.26 -7.96
N PHE A 196 7.07 3.46 -8.19
CA PHE A 196 6.26 4.68 -8.13
C PHE A 196 5.71 5.08 -9.51
N TYR A 197 4.45 5.49 -9.54
CA TYR A 197 3.81 6.01 -10.76
C TYR A 197 4.43 7.34 -11.20
N LYS A 198 5.01 7.37 -12.40
CA LYS A 198 5.65 8.55 -13.05
C LYS A 198 6.67 9.29 -12.18
N VAL A 199 7.33 8.59 -11.26
CA VAL A 199 8.47 9.14 -10.52
C VAL A 199 9.75 8.60 -11.11
N ASP A 200 10.43 9.45 -11.86
CA ASP A 200 11.77 9.22 -12.35
C ASP A 200 12.57 10.53 -12.38
N LYS A 201 13.88 10.43 -12.61
CA LYS A 201 14.82 11.55 -12.56
C LYS A 201 14.52 12.67 -13.58
N ASN A 202 13.74 12.39 -14.61
CA ASN A 202 13.38 13.35 -15.67
C ASN A 202 12.08 14.10 -15.38
N LEU A 203 11.35 13.73 -14.32
CA LEU A 203 10.18 14.48 -13.89
C LEU A 203 10.62 15.89 -13.45
N LYS A 204 10.17 16.93 -14.16
CA LYS A 204 10.58 18.32 -13.89
C LYS A 204 9.65 19.06 -12.96
N ASP A 205 8.38 18.65 -12.97
CA ASP A 205 7.30 19.29 -12.25
C ASP A 205 6.53 18.24 -11.46
N CYS A 206 6.28 18.53 -10.19
CA CYS A 206 5.56 17.67 -9.27
C CYS A 206 4.13 18.14 -9.02
N ARG A 207 3.67 19.20 -9.68
CA ARG A 207 2.35 19.81 -9.47
C ARG A 207 1.20 18.83 -9.61
N GLU A 208 1.31 17.87 -10.53
CA GLU A 208 0.30 16.82 -10.76
C GLU A 208 0.83 15.42 -10.44
N ASN A 209 1.88 15.31 -9.63
CA ASN A 209 2.42 14.00 -9.28
C ASN A 209 1.37 13.19 -8.49
N PHE A 210 1.17 11.93 -8.86
CA PHE A 210 0.29 11.02 -8.13
C PHE A 210 1.13 9.86 -7.60
N ALA A 211 1.57 9.97 -6.34
CA ALA A 211 2.54 9.05 -5.74
C ALA A 211 1.89 7.75 -5.24
N LEU A 212 1.27 7.01 -6.16
CA LEU A 212 0.87 5.61 -5.96
C LEU A 212 2.08 4.71 -6.16
N PHE A 213 2.26 3.73 -5.28
CA PHE A 213 3.38 2.80 -5.36
C PHE A 213 3.00 1.36 -4.98
N PRO A 214 3.03 0.42 -5.93
CA PRO A 214 3.03 -1.01 -5.62
C PRO A 214 4.32 -1.48 -4.92
N LEU A 215 4.18 -2.50 -4.08
CA LEU A 215 5.23 -3.04 -3.22
C LEU A 215 5.46 -4.51 -3.51
N TYR A 216 6.71 -4.89 -3.77
CA TYR A 216 7.07 -6.27 -4.09
C TYR A 216 8.06 -6.86 -3.09
N GLU A 217 7.91 -8.15 -2.81
CA GLU A 217 8.86 -8.98 -2.08
C GLU A 217 9.08 -10.28 -2.87
N ASP A 218 10.32 -10.74 -3.00
CA ASP A 218 10.64 -12.01 -3.68
C ASP A 218 10.03 -12.15 -5.08
N GLY A 219 9.83 -11.04 -5.78
CA GLY A 219 9.22 -11.02 -7.11
C GLY A 219 7.70 -11.07 -7.14
N TYR A 220 7.01 -10.90 -6.00
CA TYR A 220 5.55 -10.91 -5.92
C TYR A 220 5.00 -9.68 -5.20
N LEU A 221 3.82 -9.22 -5.63
CA LEU A 221 3.12 -8.08 -5.08
C LEU A 221 2.64 -8.40 -3.66
N VAL A 222 3.07 -7.63 -2.67
CA VAL A 222 2.74 -7.82 -1.25
C VAL A 222 1.91 -6.68 -0.65
N GLY A 223 1.76 -5.58 -1.40
CA GLY A 223 1.03 -4.41 -0.97
C GLY A 223 1.09 -3.27 -1.98
N TYR A 224 0.56 -2.14 -1.57
CA TYR A 224 0.77 -0.85 -2.23
C TYR A 224 0.78 0.25 -1.18
N GLY A 225 1.09 1.47 -1.58
CA GLY A 225 0.77 2.64 -0.79
C GLY A 225 0.52 3.86 -1.65
N LEU A 226 0.05 4.91 -0.99
CA LEU A 226 -0.21 6.20 -1.59
C LEU A 226 0.39 7.28 -0.70
N ALA A 227 1.07 8.24 -1.32
CA ALA A 227 1.61 9.41 -0.63
C ALA A 227 1.11 10.70 -1.27
N THR A 228 1.10 11.76 -0.47
CA THR A 228 0.74 13.11 -0.91
C THR A 228 1.48 14.17 -0.09
N PRO A 229 1.79 15.35 -0.67
CA PRO A 229 2.32 16.48 0.09
C PRO A 229 1.32 17.00 1.13
N GLY A 230 1.83 17.42 2.28
CA GLY A 230 1.01 17.91 3.39
C GLY A 230 1.13 17.04 4.63
N THR A 231 0.64 17.56 5.76
CA THR A 231 0.70 16.89 7.07
C THR A 231 -0.70 16.58 7.54
N ALA A 232 -1.12 15.32 7.38
CA ALA A 232 -2.42 14.88 7.84
C ALA A 232 -2.51 14.80 9.36
N THR A 233 -3.74 14.90 9.86
CA THR A 233 -4.02 14.70 11.27
C THR A 233 -4.34 13.24 11.54
N ALA A 234 -3.94 12.75 12.71
CA ALA A 234 -4.32 11.42 13.17
C ALA A 234 -5.83 11.31 13.42
N GLY A 235 -6.41 10.14 13.12
CA GLY A 235 -7.77 9.83 13.52
C GLY A 235 -7.89 9.70 15.04
N LYS A 236 -9.07 10.02 15.61
CA LYS A 236 -9.28 10.03 17.07
C LYS A 236 -9.06 8.68 17.73
N ARG A 237 -9.37 7.59 17.02
CA ARG A 237 -9.25 6.20 17.51
C ARG A 237 -8.01 5.50 16.98
N ARG A 238 -7.57 5.88 15.80
CA ARG A 238 -6.49 5.23 15.08
C ARG A 238 -5.84 6.24 14.16
N ASP A 239 -4.52 6.25 14.18
CA ASP A 239 -3.76 6.99 13.20
C ASP A 239 -3.45 6.06 12.02
N TRP A 240 -3.98 6.41 10.86
CA TRP A 240 -3.88 5.62 9.63
C TRP A 240 -2.68 5.99 8.78
N TYR A 241 -2.10 7.15 9.05
CA TYR A 241 -1.07 7.73 8.23
C TYR A 241 0.32 7.46 8.78
N GLU A 242 1.26 7.68 7.88
CA GLU A 242 2.68 7.67 8.11
C GLU A 242 3.24 9.01 7.65
N TYR A 243 4.24 9.50 8.39
CA TYR A 243 4.87 10.78 8.14
C TYR A 243 6.35 10.53 7.81
N PRO A 244 6.66 10.07 6.59
CA PRO A 244 7.99 9.61 6.25
C PRO A 244 8.99 10.79 6.35
N PRO A 245 10.09 10.65 7.10
CA PRO A 245 11.14 11.66 7.08
C PRO A 245 11.84 11.67 5.73
N LYS A 246 12.47 12.78 5.36
CA LYS A 246 13.24 12.90 4.10
C LYS A 246 14.26 11.79 3.89
N LEU A 247 14.87 11.32 4.98
CA LEU A 247 15.81 10.19 4.92
C LEU A 247 15.13 8.93 4.38
N ALA A 248 13.92 8.60 4.86
CA ALA A 248 13.16 7.46 4.35
C ALA A 248 12.80 7.66 2.87
N LEU A 249 12.36 8.87 2.48
CA LEU A 249 12.10 9.21 1.08
C LEU A 249 13.33 8.92 0.20
N SER A 250 14.53 9.28 0.68
CA SER A 250 15.76 9.05 -0.08
C SER A 250 16.09 7.58 -0.35
N ILE A 251 15.66 6.70 0.55
CA ILE A 251 15.86 5.26 0.43
C ILE A 251 14.82 4.66 -0.50
N ILE A 252 13.54 5.05 -0.37
CA ILE A 252 12.43 4.44 -1.14
C ILE A 252 12.29 5.02 -2.55
N THR A 253 12.75 6.24 -2.81
CA THR A 253 12.76 6.89 -4.13
C THR A 253 14.16 7.45 -4.48
N PRO A 254 15.16 6.59 -4.71
CA PRO A 254 16.52 7.03 -5.01
C PRO A 254 16.62 7.81 -6.34
N ASN A 255 15.71 7.55 -7.29
CA ASN A 255 15.67 8.23 -8.59
C ASN A 255 14.61 9.35 -8.65
N ARG A 256 14.26 9.96 -7.51
CA ARG A 256 13.27 11.05 -7.47
C ARG A 256 13.82 12.37 -8.03
N PRO A 257 12.95 13.25 -8.55
CA PRO A 257 13.33 14.60 -8.92
C PRO A 257 13.42 15.54 -7.71
N GLN A 258 14.09 16.67 -7.90
CA GLN A 258 14.22 17.71 -6.86
C GLN A 258 12.88 18.26 -6.37
N CYS A 259 11.87 18.38 -7.25
CA CYS A 259 10.57 18.90 -6.85
C CYS A 259 9.88 18.05 -5.76
N LEU A 260 10.15 16.74 -5.67
CA LEU A 260 9.62 15.90 -4.59
C LEU A 260 10.30 16.21 -3.25
N ASP A 261 11.61 16.49 -3.27
CA ASP A 261 12.34 16.91 -2.07
C ASP A 261 11.86 18.29 -1.60
N ASP A 262 11.56 19.20 -2.53
CA ASP A 262 11.06 20.54 -2.20
C ASP A 262 9.67 20.47 -1.57
N LEU A 263 8.76 19.67 -2.14
CA LEU A 263 7.43 19.42 -1.57
C LEU A 263 7.52 18.82 -0.16
N ALA A 264 8.37 17.78 0.02
CA ALA A 264 8.59 17.15 1.32
C ALA A 264 9.13 18.14 2.35
N SER A 265 10.02 19.03 1.92
CA SER A 265 10.64 20.06 2.76
C SER A 265 9.64 21.12 3.21
N LYS A 266 8.79 21.56 2.29
CA LYS A 266 7.90 22.69 2.47
C LYS A 266 6.61 22.32 3.20
N TYR A 267 6.04 21.16 2.88
CA TYR A 267 4.71 20.76 3.35
C TYR A 267 4.70 19.52 4.25
N GLY A 268 5.83 18.81 4.34
CA GLY A 268 5.85 17.44 4.85
C GLY A 268 5.25 16.46 3.85
N GLN A 269 5.20 15.19 4.25
CA GLN A 269 4.54 14.15 3.49
C GLN A 269 3.64 13.33 4.40
N THR A 270 2.50 12.94 3.83
CA THR A 270 1.58 11.98 4.42
C THR A 270 1.51 10.79 3.48
N SER A 271 1.60 9.58 4.03
CA SER A 271 1.47 8.35 3.25
C SER A 271 0.67 7.29 4.00
N MET A 272 0.21 6.28 3.27
CA MET A 272 -0.47 5.12 3.82
C MET A 272 -0.11 3.88 3.02
N HIS A 273 0.52 2.91 3.68
CA HIS A 273 0.72 1.58 3.13
C HIS A 273 -0.47 0.67 3.41
N VAL A 274 -0.73 -0.25 2.48
CA VAL A 274 -1.70 -1.33 2.57
C VAL A 274 -1.00 -2.62 2.17
N TYR A 275 -1.02 -3.61 3.05
CA TYR A 275 -0.36 -4.89 2.88
C TYR A 275 -1.37 -6.02 2.78
N PHE A 276 -1.07 -6.99 1.92
CA PHE A 276 -1.93 -8.13 1.62
C PHE A 276 -1.42 -9.44 2.24
N VAL A 277 -0.33 -9.36 3.01
CA VAL A 277 0.32 -10.52 3.64
C VAL A 277 0.13 -10.47 5.15
N LYS A 278 0.03 -11.65 5.77
CA LYS A 278 -0.15 -11.81 7.22
C LYS A 278 0.95 -11.19 8.09
N ARG A 279 2.18 -11.13 7.58
CA ARG A 279 3.36 -10.67 8.35
C ARG A 279 4.13 -9.60 7.58
N PRO A 280 3.54 -8.40 7.39
CA PRO A 280 4.17 -7.31 6.62
C PRO A 280 5.48 -6.82 7.25
N TRP A 281 5.63 -6.94 8.57
CA TRP A 281 6.88 -6.62 9.26
C TRP A 281 8.06 -7.51 8.85
N ASP A 282 7.84 -8.67 8.21
CA ASP A 282 8.92 -9.51 7.69
C ASP A 282 9.25 -9.26 6.23
N ILE A 283 8.60 -8.30 5.58
CA ILE A 283 8.93 -8.00 4.19
C ILE A 283 10.42 -7.66 4.11
N SER A 284 11.12 -8.33 3.21
CA SER A 284 12.58 -8.32 3.12
C SER A 284 13.05 -7.80 1.75
N CYS A 285 14.19 -7.11 1.73
CA CYS A 285 14.77 -6.60 0.49
C CYS A 285 15.96 -7.42 0.01
N ASN A 286 16.53 -8.26 0.88
CA ASN A 286 17.69 -9.11 0.61
C ASN A 286 17.74 -10.28 1.61
N CYS A 287 18.67 -11.21 1.42
CA CYS A 287 18.83 -12.38 2.28
C CYS A 287 19.22 -12.03 3.73
N PHE A 288 19.91 -10.92 3.95
CA PHE A 288 20.29 -10.48 5.30
C PHE A 288 19.07 -10.00 6.09
N ASP A 289 18.15 -9.28 5.47
CA ASP A 289 16.87 -8.89 6.09
C ASP A 289 16.06 -10.11 6.51
N LYS A 290 16.02 -11.16 5.66
CA LYS A 290 15.37 -12.43 5.98
C LYS A 290 15.99 -13.10 7.21
N LEU A 291 17.31 -13.12 7.28
CA LEU A 291 18.03 -13.66 8.44
C LEU A 291 17.69 -12.87 9.71
N ILE A 292 17.68 -11.53 9.64
CA ILE A 292 17.28 -10.71 10.80
C ILE A 292 15.84 -11.06 11.20
N ASN A 293 14.89 -11.12 10.26
CA ASN A 293 13.49 -11.42 10.57
C ASN A 293 13.36 -12.77 11.31
N ILE A 294 14.05 -13.81 10.85
CA ILE A 294 14.09 -15.12 11.52
C ILE A 294 14.66 -14.99 12.94
N LEU A 295 15.76 -14.24 13.11
CA LEU A 295 16.43 -14.06 14.39
C LEU A 295 15.69 -13.13 15.35
N THR A 296 14.74 -12.32 14.87
CA THR A 296 13.97 -11.36 15.69
C THR A 296 12.50 -11.73 15.85
N ASP A 297 12.05 -12.84 15.26
CA ASP A 297 10.63 -13.22 15.23
C ASP A 297 10.00 -13.41 16.63
N TRP A 298 10.79 -13.95 17.57
CA TRP A 298 10.44 -14.09 18.99
C TRP A 298 10.34 -12.78 19.77
N ILE A 299 10.77 -11.63 19.22
CA ILE A 299 10.74 -10.36 19.96
C ILE A 299 9.37 -9.70 19.73
N PRO A 300 8.58 -9.45 20.79
CA PRO A 300 7.29 -8.82 20.69
C PRO A 300 7.45 -7.30 20.51
N PHE A 301 7.83 -6.85 19.32
CA PHE A 301 7.76 -5.43 18.94
C PHE A 301 6.40 -5.08 18.35
#